data_AF-A0AA37L2A5-F1
#
_entry.id   AF-A0AA37L2A5-F1
#
_cell.length_a   1.000
_cell.length_b   1.000
_cell.length_c   1.000
_cell.angle_alpha   90.00
_cell.angle_beta   90.00
_cell.angle_gamma   90.00
#
_symmetry.space_group_name_H-M   'P 1'
#
loop_
_entity.id
_entity.type
_entity.pdbx_description
1 polymer ?
#
loop_
_entity_poly.entity_id
_entity_poly.type
_entity_poly.pdbx_seq_one_letter_code
_entity_poly.pdbx_strand_id
1 'polypeptide(L)'
;MAVIAVAGGTGNVGRTLVEAIVATGKHNVKILARKANPDLEKKLGAPIIVVDYANVEATTKILEDNDIHTVISAITMLPPPGEVPQEFELIRAADASKTTKRIISSGWGVPHTEQ
;
A
#
# COMPACT_ATOMS: atom_id res chain seq x y z
N MET A 1 -2.26 4.45 18.10
CA MET A 1 -2.67 4.90 16.76
C MET A 1 -1.46 4.83 15.86
N ALA A 2 -1.51 4.05 14.78
CA ALA A 2 -0.40 3.88 13.84
C ALA A 2 -0.84 4.38 12.45
N VAL A 3 0.11 4.82 11.62
CA VAL A 3 -0.16 5.17 10.23
C VAL A 3 -0.06 3.91 9.37
N ILE A 4 -1.16 3.55 8.72
CA ILE A 4 -1.27 2.37 7.86
C ILE A 4 -1.35 2.84 6.41
N ALA A 5 -0.41 2.39 5.58
CA ALA A 5 -0.43 2.60 4.14
C ALA A 5 -0.98 1.36 3.43
N VAL A 6 -1.96 1.52 2.54
CA VAL A 6 -2.46 0.44 1.68
C VAL A 6 -1.99 0.68 0.25
N ALA A 7 -1.02 -0.11 -0.21
CA ALA A 7 -0.55 -0.09 -1.59
C ALA A 7 -1.52 -0.80 -2.52
N GLY A 8 -1.88 -0.17 -3.64
CA GLY A 8 -2.99 -0.65 -4.47
C GLY A 8 -4.36 -0.43 -3.81
N GLY A 9 -4.46 0.46 -2.82
CA GLY A 9 -5.70 0.75 -2.09
C GLY A 9 -6.84 1.34 -2.94
N THR A 10 -6.60 1.64 -4.22
CA THR A 10 -7.64 2.07 -5.17
C THR A 10 -8.27 0.93 -5.94
N GLY A 11 -7.67 -0.27 -5.91
CA GLY A 11 -8.20 -1.48 -6.54
C GLY A 11 -9.25 -2.18 -5.69
N ASN A 12 -9.87 -3.24 -6.21
CA ASN A 12 -11.00 -3.93 -5.57
C ASN A 12 -10.74 -4.33 -4.11
N VAL A 13 -9.75 -5.20 -3.86
CA VAL A 13 -9.43 -5.67 -2.49
C VAL A 13 -8.83 -4.55 -1.65
N GLY A 14 -7.88 -3.79 -2.20
CA GLY A 14 -7.23 -2.69 -1.50
C GLY A 14 -8.22 -1.63 -1.00
N ARG A 15 -9.23 -1.30 -1.80
CA ARG A 15 -10.29 -0.37 -1.43
C ARG A 15 -11.09 -0.88 -0.23
N THR A 16 -11.51 -2.14 -0.25
CA THR A 16 -12.25 -2.74 0.86
C THR A 16 -11.42 -2.72 2.15
N LEU A 17 -10.11 -2.96 2.06
CA LEU A 17 -9.21 -2.87 3.21
C LEU A 17 -9.15 -1.44 3.76
N VAL A 18 -9.02 -0.43 2.88
CA VAL A 18 -9.05 0.98 3.28
C VAL A 18 -10.36 1.31 4.00
N GLU A 19 -11.50 1.00 3.39
CA GLU A 19 -12.84 1.29 3.96
C GLU A 19 -12.99 0.62 5.34
N ALA A 20 -12.60 -0.65 5.46
CA ALA A 20 -12.69 -1.39 6.71
C ALA A 20 -11.79 -0.80 7.81
N ILE A 21 -10.54 -0.44 7.50
CA ILE A 21 -9.61 0.12 8.49
C ILE A 21 -10.06 1.52 8.91
N VAL A 22 -10.49 2.37 7.97
CA VAL A 22 -11.03 3.71 8.26
C VAL A 22 -12.24 3.62 9.19
N ALA A 23 -13.17 2.70 8.90
CA ALA A 23 -14.37 2.50 9.72
C ALA A 23 -14.07 2.11 11.18
N THR A 24 -12.89 1.54 11.47
CA THR A 24 -12.50 1.26 12.86
C THR A 24 -12.20 2.52 13.68
N GLY A 25 -11.79 3.62 13.04
CA GLY A 25 -11.36 4.85 13.71
C GLY A 25 -10.10 4.72 14.57
N LYS A 26 -9.35 3.61 14.48
CA LYS A 26 -8.19 3.32 15.37
C LYS A 26 -6.83 3.75 14.78
N HIS A 27 -6.77 3.95 13.47
CA HIS A 27 -5.55 4.16 12.70
C HIS A 27 -5.70 5.30 11.70
N ASN A 28 -4.57 5.97 11.40
CA ASN A 28 -4.51 6.92 10.30
C ASN A 28 -4.22 6.16 9.02
N VAL A 29 -5.17 6.16 8.08
CA VAL A 29 -5.03 5.39 6.83
C VAL A 29 -4.54 6.29 5.71
N LYS A 30 -3.57 5.82 4.95
CA LYS A 30 -3.09 6.44 3.71
C LYS A 30 -3.14 5.41 2.58
N ILE A 31 -3.41 5.86 1.37
CA ILE A 31 -3.48 5.01 0.18
C ILE A 31 -2.21 5.28 -0.64
N LEU A 32 -1.48 4.23 -1.02
CA LEU A 32 -0.40 4.37 -2.00
C LEU A 32 -0.92 3.93 -3.37
N ALA A 33 -0.75 4.79 -4.37
CA ALA A 33 -1.19 4.50 -5.74
C ALA A 33 -0.27 5.17 -6.77
N ARG A 34 -0.25 4.64 -8.00
CA ARG A 34 0.55 5.20 -9.11
C ARG A 34 -0.01 6.51 -9.67
N LYS A 35 -1.28 6.84 -9.37
CA LYS A 35 -1.98 8.02 -9.87
C LYS A 35 -2.81 8.64 -8.77
N ALA A 36 -2.91 9.96 -8.75
CA ALA A 36 -3.83 10.68 -7.88
C ALA A 36 -5.28 10.40 -8.30
N ASN A 37 -6.20 10.40 -7.33
CA ASN A 37 -7.63 10.30 -7.58
C ASN A 37 -8.43 11.05 -6.49
N PRO A 38 -8.62 12.37 -6.64
CA PRO A 38 -9.25 13.21 -5.63
C PRO A 38 -10.69 12.81 -5.26
N ASP A 39 -11.45 12.28 -6.23
CA ASP A 39 -12.81 11.83 -5.98
C ASP A 39 -12.82 10.57 -5.10
N LEU A 40 -11.86 9.67 -5.32
CA LEU A 40 -11.70 8.48 -4.51
C LEU A 40 -11.17 8.80 -3.10
N GLU A 41 -10.24 9.75 -2.96
CA GLU A 41 -9.79 10.24 -1.65
C GLU A 41 -10.97 10.71 -0.80
N LYS A 42 -11.83 11.56 -1.37
CA LYS A 42 -13.05 12.06 -0.69
C LYS A 42 -14.00 10.92 -0.33
N LYS A 43 -14.18 9.96 -1.23
CA LYS A 43 -15.10 8.84 -1.01
C LYS A 43 -14.60 7.87 0.07
N LEU A 44 -13.29 7.63 0.14
CA LEU A 44 -12.68 6.69 1.10
C LEU A 44 -12.31 7.34 2.44
N GLY A 45 -12.28 8.67 2.50
CA GLY A 45 -11.87 9.39 3.70
C GLY A 45 -10.39 9.20 4.06
N ALA A 46 -9.56 8.86 3.07
CA ALA A 46 -8.14 8.60 3.23
C ALA A 46 -7.35 9.24 2.08
N PRO A 47 -6.24 9.96 2.37
CA PRO A 47 -5.42 10.59 1.35
C PRO A 47 -4.70 9.57 0.47
N ILE A 48 -4.57 9.86 -0.82
CA ILE A 48 -3.79 9.12 -1.80
C ILE A 48 -2.44 9.81 -1.94
N ILE A 49 -1.38 9.06 -1.64
CA ILE A 49 0.00 9.44 -1.92
C ILE A 49 0.40 8.78 -3.23
N VAL A 50 0.84 9.59 -4.18
CA VAL A 50 1.34 9.10 -5.47
C VAL A 50 2.73 8.51 -5.26
N VAL A 51 2.89 7.25 -5.67
CA VAL A 51 4.15 6.50 -5.55
C VAL A 51 4.49 5.85 -6.88
N ASP A 52 5.75 5.95 -7.28
CA ASP A 52 6.35 5.08 -8.29
C ASP A 52 7.13 3.97 -7.58
N TYR A 53 6.54 2.78 -7.50
CA TYR A 53 7.15 1.66 -6.79
C TYR A 53 8.45 1.19 -7.46
N ALA A 54 8.71 1.51 -8.74
CA ALA A 54 10.00 1.20 -9.38
C ALA A 54 11.17 1.92 -8.69
N ASN A 55 10.90 3.08 -8.08
CA ASN A 55 11.90 3.86 -7.38
C ASN A 55 11.87 3.55 -5.88
N VAL A 56 12.69 2.58 -5.47
CA VAL A 56 12.80 2.14 -4.09
C VAL A 56 13.18 3.29 -3.16
N GLU A 57 14.18 4.10 -3.51
CA GLU A 57 14.65 5.21 -2.65
C GLU A 57 13.57 6.28 -2.45
N ALA A 58 12.90 6.69 -3.53
CA ALA A 58 11.79 7.63 -3.43
C ALA A 58 10.62 7.06 -2.64
N THR A 59 10.32 5.77 -2.82
CA THR A 59 9.27 5.08 -2.05
C THR A 59 9.63 5.04 -0.57
N THR A 60 10.88 4.69 -0.21
CA THR A 60 11.37 4.70 1.17
C THR A 60 11.17 6.07 1.81
N LYS A 61 11.59 7.13 1.11
CA LYS A 61 11.41 8.51 1.58
C LYS A 61 9.94 8.85 1.79
N ILE A 62 9.06 8.46 0.87
CA ILE A 62 7.62 8.67 1.03
C ILE A 62 7.09 7.95 2.27
N LEU A 63 7.52 6.72 2.54
CA LEU A 63 7.12 5.98 3.74
C LEU A 63 7.60 6.69 5.02
N GLU A 64 8.80 7.24 5.02
CA GLU A 64 9.38 7.99 6.15
C GLU A 64 8.71 9.35 6.35
N ASP A 65 8.61 10.18 5.31
CA ASP A 65 7.99 11.51 5.33
C ASP A 65 6.51 11.47 5.78
N ASN A 66 5.88 10.30 5.69
CA ASN A 66 4.51 10.06 6.08
C ASN A 66 4.33 9.28 7.38
N ASP A 67 5.42 8.97 8.09
CA ASP A 67 5.47 8.16 9.32
C ASP A 67 4.73 6.82 9.17
N ILE A 68 4.82 6.19 7.99
CA ILE A 68 4.15 4.92 7.74
C ILE A 68 4.76 3.85 8.63
N HIS A 69 3.94 3.32 9.54
CA HIS A 69 4.35 2.24 10.44
C HIS A 69 4.07 0.86 9.84
N THR A 70 2.95 0.70 9.14
CA THR A 70 2.53 -0.57 8.55
C THR A 70 2.15 -0.38 7.09
N VAL A 71 2.74 -1.20 6.24
CA VAL A 71 2.40 -1.29 4.81
C VAL A 71 1.56 -2.55 4.59
N ILE A 72 0.41 -2.40 3.94
CA ILE A 72 -0.42 -3.50 3.47
C ILE A 72 -0.41 -3.46 1.94
N SER A 73 0.10 -4.51 1.32
CA SER A 73 0.09 -4.63 -0.13
C SER A 73 -1.21 -5.27 -0.61
N ALA A 74 -1.87 -4.59 -1.52
CA ALA A 74 -2.94 -5.11 -2.36
C ALA A 74 -2.62 -4.86 -3.85
N ILE A 75 -1.32 -4.81 -4.18
CA ILE A 75 -0.84 -4.74 -5.56
C ILE A 75 -1.28 -6.02 -6.30
N THR A 76 -1.74 -5.88 -7.54
CA THR A 76 -2.07 -7.06 -8.36
C THR A 76 -0.81 -7.84 -8.70
N MET A 77 -0.77 -9.11 -8.29
CA MET A 77 0.36 -10.00 -8.58
C MET A 77 0.28 -10.61 -9.99
N LEU A 78 -0.86 -10.44 -10.67
CA LEU A 78 -1.09 -10.83 -12.06
C LEU A 78 -1.57 -9.61 -12.86
N PRO A 79 -0.67 -8.67 -13.18
CA PRO A 79 -1.02 -7.49 -13.98
C PRO A 79 -1.21 -7.85 -15.46
N PRO A 80 -1.78 -6.94 -16.27
CA PRO A 80 -1.87 -7.11 -17.72
C PRO A 80 -0.49 -7.33 -18.38
N PRO A 81 -0.44 -7.95 -19.57
CA PRO A 81 0.81 -8.17 -20.30
C PRO A 81 1.61 -6.87 -20.48
N GLY A 82 2.91 -6.92 -20.18
CA GLY A 82 3.81 -5.77 -20.26
C GLY A 82 3.98 -4.98 -18.96
N GLU A 83 3.22 -5.31 -17.91
CA GLU A 83 3.43 -4.80 -16.55
C GLU A 83 4.03 -5.87 -15.65
N VAL A 84 4.85 -5.46 -14.68
CA VAL A 84 5.44 -6.34 -13.66
C VAL A 84 4.88 -5.93 -12.30
N PRO A 85 4.48 -6.87 -11.42
CA PRO A 85 4.11 -6.53 -10.05
C PRO A 85 5.30 -5.89 -9.33
N GLN A 86 5.11 -4.70 -8.79
CA GLN A 86 6.17 -3.96 -8.09
C GLN A 86 6.16 -4.19 -6.57
N GLU A 87 5.76 -5.39 -6.14
CA GLU A 87 5.69 -5.72 -4.71
C GLU A 87 7.08 -5.93 -4.11
N PHE A 88 8.03 -6.50 -4.86
CA PHE A 88 9.39 -6.69 -4.37
C PHE A 88 10.08 -5.36 -4.07
N GLU A 89 9.89 -4.36 -4.92
CA GLU A 89 10.42 -3.01 -4.71
C GLU A 89 9.76 -2.33 -3.51
N LEU A 90 8.44 -2.50 -3.32
CA LEU A 90 7.74 -2.04 -2.13
C LEU A 90 8.28 -2.71 -0.85
N ILE A 91 8.57 -4.02 -0.89
CA ILE A 91 9.17 -4.75 0.23
C ILE A 91 10.55 -4.16 0.55
N ARG A 92 11.40 -3.93 -0.46
CA ARG A 92 12.73 -3.33 -0.28
C ARG A 92 12.63 -1.92 0.31
N ALA A 93 11.67 -1.12 -0.15
CA ALA A 93 11.46 0.23 0.37
C ALA A 93 10.97 0.21 1.83
N ALA A 94 10.08 -0.72 2.17
CA ALA A 94 9.59 -0.92 3.53
C ALA A 94 10.70 -1.40 4.47
N ASP A 95 11.58 -2.30 4.03
CA ASP A 95 12.73 -2.78 4.80
C ASP A 95 13.76 -1.68 5.04
N ALA A 96 14.01 -0.83 4.04
CA ALA A 96 14.93 0.30 4.16
C ALA A 96 14.38 1.46 5.01
N SER A 97 13.05 1.55 5.19
CA SER A 97 12.40 2.64 5.90
C SER A 97 12.57 2.53 7.41
N LYS A 98 13.01 3.62 8.04
CA LYS A 98 13.18 3.67 9.51
C LYS A 98 11.87 3.68 10.27
N THR A 99 10.78 4.15 9.65
CA THR A 99 9.45 4.26 10.27
C THR A 99 8.63 2.98 10.11
N THR A 100 8.83 2.25 9.01
CA THR A 100 8.07 1.03 8.71
C THR A 100 8.54 -0.13 9.60
N LYS A 101 7.60 -0.79 10.30
CA LYS A 101 7.87 -1.91 11.22
C LYS A 101 7.15 -3.20 10.85
N ARG A 102 6.26 -3.13 9.86
CA ARG A 102 5.48 -4.27 9.39
C ARG A 102 5.10 -4.10 7.94
N ILE A 103 5.25 -5.18 7.18
CA ILE A 103 4.68 -5.32 5.85
C ILE A 103 3.78 -6.56 5.80
N ILE A 104 2.64 -6.44 5.11
CA ILE A 104 1.73 -7.55 4.80
C ILE A 104 1.71 -7.66 3.27
N SER A 105 2.18 -8.79 2.73
CA SER A 105 2.25 -9.04 1.29
C SER A 105 0.86 -9.28 0.68
N SER A 106 0.77 -9.11 -0.65
CA SER A 106 -0.45 -9.30 -1.44
C SER A 106 -0.74 -10.79 -1.63
N GLY A 107 -1.31 -11.40 -0.60
CA GLY A 107 -1.66 -12.83 -0.55
C GLY A 107 -3.17 -13.08 -0.37
N TRP A 108 -4.03 -12.22 -0.91
CA TRP A 108 -5.49 -12.21 -0.67
C TRP A 108 -6.28 -13.32 -1.37
N GLY A 109 -5.62 -14.42 -1.73
CA GLY A 109 -6.18 -15.55 -2.45
C GLY A 109 -6.12 -16.84 -1.64
N VAL A 110 -5.71 -17.92 -2.30
CA VAL A 110 -5.50 -19.21 -1.64
C VAL A 110 -4.21 -19.21 -0.82
N PRO A 111 -4.13 -19.98 0.27
CA PRO A 111 -2.88 -20.20 0.98
C PRO A 111 -1.78 -20.67 0.05
N HIS A 112 -0.57 -20.14 0.23
CA HIS A 112 0.59 -20.65 -0.49
C HIS A 112 0.91 -22.03 0.08
N THR A 113 1.07 -23.02 -0.79
CA THR A 113 1.64 -24.31 -0.42
C THR A 113 3.15 -24.16 -0.35
N GLU A 114 3.80 -24.68 0.69
CA GLU A 114 5.26 -24.80 0.70
C GLU A 114 5.69 -25.63 -0.53
N GLN A 115 6.65 -25.13 -1.28
CA GLN A 115 7.32 -25.86 -2.36
C GLN A 115 8.62 -26.48 -1.85
#